data_AF-A0A931SHT4-F1
#
_entry.id   AF-A0A931SHT4-F1
#
_cell.length_a   1.000
_cell.length_b   1.000
_cell.length_c   1.000
_cell.angle_alpha   90.00
_cell.angle_beta   90.00
_cell.angle_gamma   90.00
#
_symmetry.space_group_name_H-M   'P 1'
#
loop_
_entity.id
_entity.type
_entity.pdbx_description
1 polymer ?
#
loop_
_entity_poly.entity_id
_entity_poly.type
_entity_poly.pdbx_seq_one_letter_code
_entity_poly.pdbx_strand_id
1 'polypeptide(L)'
;MKIAPLADVKARLSAYIEQSEAEGPVVITRNGRAVAVLVAPVDDADVENLVFARSPRLQKLLAKSRASIKAGRGLSSKEFWAAVSKQKPRGR
;
A
#
# COMPACT_ATOMS: atom_id res chain seq x y z
N MET A 1 2.82 -4.51 19.06
CA MET A 1 1.51 -4.72 18.38
C MET A 1 0.42 -4.91 19.43
N LYS A 2 -0.53 -3.96 19.52
CA LYS A 2 -1.64 -3.98 20.47
C LYS A 2 -2.94 -4.45 19.81
N ILE A 3 -3.87 -4.99 20.59
CA ILE A 3 -5.22 -5.35 20.14
C ILE A 3 -6.22 -4.60 21.02
N ALA A 4 -7.14 -3.84 20.41
CA ALA A 4 -8.10 -3.03 21.12
C ALA A 4 -9.53 -3.14 20.54
N PRO A 5 -10.59 -3.11 21.37
CA PRO A 5 -11.96 -3.04 20.88
C PRO A 5 -12.26 -1.71 20.18
N LEU A 6 -13.08 -1.74 19.13
CA LEU A 6 -13.48 -0.55 18.36
C LEU A 6 -14.11 0.55 19.23
N ALA A 7 -14.91 0.17 20.24
CA ALA A 7 -15.51 1.14 21.15
C ALA A 7 -14.45 1.91 21.95
N ASP A 8 -13.40 1.21 22.39
CA ASP A 8 -12.32 1.79 23.16
C ASP A 8 -11.44 2.73 22.33
N VAL A 9 -11.13 2.30 21.09
CA VAL A 9 -10.36 3.13 20.16
C VAL A 9 -11.12 4.40 19.80
N LYS A 10 -12.45 4.37 19.64
CA LYS A 10 -13.24 5.58 19.39
C LYS A 10 -13.17 6.57 20.55
N ALA A 11 -13.21 6.08 21.79
CA ALA A 11 -13.17 6.94 22.98
C ALA A 11 -11.79 7.58 23.20
N ARG A 12 -10.72 6.98 22.68
CA ARG A 12 -9.33 7.34 22.99
C ARG A 12 -8.43 7.40 21.75
N LEU A 13 -8.98 7.84 20.61
CA LEU A 13 -8.30 7.73 19.32
C LEU A 13 -6.93 8.41 19.31
N SER A 14 -6.79 9.61 19.87
CA SER A 14 -5.51 10.33 19.95
C SER A 14 -4.44 9.53 20.68
N ALA A 15 -4.76 8.95 21.84
CA ALA A 15 -3.82 8.12 22.58
C ALA A 15 -3.40 6.86 21.80
N TYR A 16 -4.30 6.30 21.00
CA TYR A 16 -3.97 5.16 20.14
C TYR A 16 -3.12 5.56 18.92
N ILE A 17 -3.23 6.80 18.43
CA ILE A 17 -2.34 7.33 17.39
C ILE A 17 -0.92 7.45 17.95
N GLU A 18 -0.76 8.16 19.07
CA GLU A 18 0.53 8.32 19.77
C GLU A 18 1.15 6.95 20.12
N GLN A 19 0.33 6.02 20.61
CA GLN A 19 0.79 4.66 20.89
C GLN A 19 1.21 3.93 19.60
N SER A 20 0.50 4.12 18.49
CA SER A 20 0.86 3.48 17.22
C SER A 20 2.17 4.00 16.64
N GLU A 21 2.50 5.27 16.89
CA GLU A 21 3.77 5.90 16.55
C GLU A 21 4.92 5.33 17.41
N ALA A 22 4.70 5.18 18.72
CA ALA A 22 5.76 4.77 19.65
C ALA A 22 5.96 3.25 19.78
N GLU A 23 4.89 2.47 19.76
CA GLU A 23 4.89 1.03 20.11
C GLU A 23 4.50 0.13 18.92
N GLY A 24 4.20 0.74 17.77
CA GLY A 24 3.81 0.08 16.54
C GLY A 24 2.31 -0.24 16.41
N PRO A 25 1.91 -1.00 15.38
CA PRO A 25 0.52 -1.09 14.94
C PRO A 25 -0.49 -1.57 16.00
N VAL A 26 -1.71 -1.04 15.90
CA VAL A 26 -2.86 -1.41 16.73
C VAL A 26 -3.91 -2.12 15.89
N VAL A 27 -4.23 -3.37 16.23
CA VAL A 27 -5.33 -4.13 15.62
C VAL A 27 -6.64 -3.77 16.31
N ILE A 28 -7.60 -3.30 15.54
CA ILE A 28 -8.92 -2.88 16.02
C ILE A 28 -9.90 -4.04 15.81
N THR A 29 -10.63 -4.41 16.85
CA THR A 29 -11.60 -5.51 16.82
C THR A 29 -13.04 -5.04 16.98
N ARG A 30 -13.99 -5.76 16.36
CA ARG A 30 -15.43 -5.62 16.60
C ARG A 30 -15.99 -7.01 16.88
N ASN A 31 -16.64 -7.19 18.03
CA ASN A 31 -17.15 -8.48 18.50
C ASN A 31 -16.06 -9.58 18.49
N GLY A 32 -14.85 -9.25 18.95
CA GLY A 32 -13.70 -10.17 19.01
C GLY A 32 -13.00 -10.45 17.68
N ARG A 33 -13.49 -9.92 16.55
CA ARG A 33 -12.87 -10.12 15.22
C ARG A 33 -12.10 -8.89 14.80
N ALA A 34 -10.90 -9.06 14.23
CA ALA A 34 -10.14 -7.97 13.64
C ALA A 34 -10.91 -7.34 12.46
N VAL A 35 -11.04 -6.02 12.46
CA VAL A 35 -11.78 -5.27 11.43
C VAL A 35 -10.98 -4.12 10.82
N ALA A 36 -9.97 -3.62 11.51
CA ALA A 36 -9.08 -2.58 11.01
C ALA A 36 -7.71 -2.66 11.70
N VAL A 37 -6.73 -1.95 11.15
CA VAL A 37 -5.41 -1.76 11.77
C VAL A 37 -5.09 -0.27 11.70
N LEU A 38 -4.67 0.32 12.82
CA LEU A 38 -4.09 1.64 12.88
C LEU A 38 -2.57 1.49 12.76
N VAL A 39 -1.99 2.17 11.77
CA VAL A 39 -0.56 2.20 11.49
C VAL A 39 -0.17 3.66 11.36
N ALA A 40 0.78 4.10 12.18
CA ALA A 40 1.42 5.37 11.98
C ALA A 40 2.43 5.25 10.82
N PRO A 41 2.38 6.16 9.84
CA PRO A 41 3.38 6.22 8.78
C PRO A 41 4.74 6.64 9.38
N VAL A 42 5.83 6.14 8.81
CA VAL A 42 7.18 6.57 9.21
C VAL A 42 7.48 7.99 8.70
N ASP A 43 7.00 8.30 7.50
CA ASP A 43 7.16 9.58 6.82
C ASP A 43 6.04 9.79 5.77
N ASP A 44 6.05 10.93 5.08
CA ASP A 44 5.07 11.27 4.06
C ASP A 44 5.05 10.28 2.89
N ALA A 45 6.21 9.69 2.54
CA ALA A 45 6.29 8.70 1.47
C ALA A 45 5.66 7.37 1.89
N ASP A 46 5.76 7.01 3.17
CA ASP A 46 5.13 5.82 3.73
C ASP A 46 3.60 5.93 3.72
N VAL A 47 3.03 7.13 3.87
CA VAL A 47 1.58 7.35 3.68
C VAL A 47 1.14 6.89 2.30
N GLU A 48 1.84 7.33 1.25
CA GLU A 48 1.55 6.96 -0.13
C GLU A 48 1.68 5.45 -0.35
N ASN A 49 2.73 4.84 0.21
CA ASN A 49 2.95 3.40 0.15
C ASN A 49 1.82 2.60 0.83
N LEU A 50 1.37 3.01 2.02
CA LEU A 50 0.28 2.36 2.75
C LEU A 50 -1.03 2.42 1.96
N VAL A 51 -1.32 3.56 1.33
CA VAL A 51 -2.50 3.75 0.48
C VAL A 51 -2.40 2.87 -0.78
N PHE A 52 -1.26 2.86 -1.46
CA PHE A 52 -1.09 2.09 -2.69
C PHE A 52 -1.05 0.59 -2.46
N ALA A 53 -0.44 0.11 -1.37
CA ALA A 53 -0.36 -1.30 -1.05
C ALA A 53 -1.74 -1.97 -1.02
N ARG A 54 -2.77 -1.25 -0.59
CA ARG A 54 -4.15 -1.75 -0.53
C ARG A 54 -5.03 -1.37 -1.73
N SER A 55 -4.50 -0.66 -2.73
CA SER A 55 -5.27 -0.24 -3.92
C SER A 55 -5.67 -1.44 -4.79
N PRO A 56 -6.97 -1.77 -4.92
CA PRO A 56 -7.40 -2.92 -5.73
C PRO A 56 -7.07 -2.76 -7.22
N ARG A 57 -7.08 -1.52 -7.71
CA ARG A 57 -6.73 -1.20 -9.10
C ARG A 57 -5.25 -1.48 -9.37
N LEU A 58 -4.37 -1.01 -8.49
CA LEU A 58 -2.94 -1.24 -8.63
C LEU A 58 -2.61 -2.74 -8.52
N GLN A 59 -3.22 -3.44 -7.56
CA GLN A 59 -3.04 -4.88 -7.41
C GLN A 59 -3.47 -5.67 -8.66
N LYS A 60 -4.60 -5.32 -9.28
CA LYS A 60 -5.04 -5.92 -10.55
C LYS A 60 -4.05 -5.64 -11.69
N LEU A 61 -3.53 -4.42 -11.78
CA LEU A 61 -2.53 -4.05 -12.78
C LEU A 61 -1.23 -4.84 -12.61
N LEU A 62 -0.72 -4.92 -11.38
CA LEU A 62 0.49 -5.68 -11.05
C LEU A 62 0.31 -7.17 -11.32
N ALA A 63 -0.84 -7.74 -10.96
CA ALA A 63 -1.15 -9.15 -11.25
C ALA A 63 -1.14 -9.43 -12.76
N LYS A 64 -1.77 -8.57 -13.57
CA LYS A 64 -1.77 -8.67 -15.03
C LYS A 64 -0.35 -8.56 -15.60
N SER A 65 0.44 -7.60 -15.11
CA SER A 65 1.83 -7.40 -15.53
C SER A 65 2.69 -8.63 -15.23
N ARG A 66 2.64 -9.15 -14.00
CA ARG A 66 3.36 -10.36 -13.59
C ARG A 66 2.96 -11.58 -14.42
N ALA A 67 1.68 -11.75 -14.74
CA ALA A 67 1.22 -12.81 -15.63
C ALA A 67 1.74 -12.65 -17.07
N SER A 68 1.83 -11.42 -17.58
CA SER A 68 2.41 -11.13 -18.89
C SER A 68 3.89 -11.52 -18.94
N ILE A 69 4.66 -11.13 -17.93
CA ILE A 69 6.09 -11.45 -17.81
C ILE A 69 6.29 -12.97 -17.72
N LYS A 70 5.51 -13.67 -16.88
CA LYS A 70 5.57 -15.13 -16.76
C LYS A 70 5.26 -15.85 -18.07
N ALA A 71 4.39 -15.27 -18.90
CA ALA A 71 4.06 -15.79 -20.23
C ALA A 71 5.09 -15.40 -21.32
N GLY A 72 6.26 -14.86 -20.95
CA GLY A 72 7.31 -14.46 -21.90
C GLY A 72 6.99 -13.17 -22.68
N ARG A 73 5.95 -12.43 -22.31
CA ARG A 73 5.54 -11.17 -22.95
C ARG A 73 6.14 -9.93 -22.26
N GLY A 74 7.26 -10.11 -21.56
CA GLY A 74 8.06 -9.00 -21.02
C GLY A 74 8.99 -8.46 -22.10
N LEU A 75 9.43 -7.21 -21.95
CA LEU A 75 10.52 -6.66 -22.75
C LEU A 75 11.83 -6.83 -21.97
N SER A 76 12.90 -7.24 -22.65
CA SER A 76 14.25 -7.07 -22.14
C SER A 76 14.59 -5.58 -21.99
N SER A 77 15.59 -5.27 -21.17
CA SER A 77 16.07 -3.89 -21.00
C SER A 77 16.42 -3.23 -22.35
N LYS A 78 17.09 -3.97 -23.24
CA LYS A 78 17.45 -3.49 -24.58
C LYS A 78 16.22 -3.17 -25.43
N GLU A 79 15.22 -4.05 -25.43
CA GLU A 79 13.97 -3.85 -26.18
C GLU A 79 13.16 -2.68 -25.61
N PHE A 80 13.13 -2.54 -24.28
CA PHE A 80 12.48 -1.43 -23.60
C PHE A 80 13.06 -0.07 -24.02
N TRP A 81 14.38 0.11 -23.90
CA TRP A 81 15.01 1.38 -24.28
C TRP A 81 14.90 1.69 -25.77
N ALA A 82 14.93 0.67 -26.63
CA ALA A 82 14.67 0.83 -28.05
C ALA A 82 13.21 1.25 -28.35
N ALA A 83 12.23 0.83 -27.55
CA ALA A 83 10.85 1.24 -27.69
C ALA A 83 10.62 2.68 -27.19
N VAL A 84 11.21 3.03 -26.04
CA VAL A 84 11.12 4.38 -25.45
C VAL A 84 11.78 5.42 -26.36
N SER A 85 12.95 5.13 -26.93
CA SER A 85 13.66 6.08 -27.81
C SER A 85 12.93 6.34 -29.14
N LYS A 86 12.11 5.38 -29.60
CA LYS A 86 11.27 5.53 -30.80
C LYS A 86 10.01 6.35 -30.55
N GLN A 87 9.56 6.49 -29.30
CA GLN A 87 8.50 7.43 -28.96
C GLN A 87 9.07 8.85 -29.01
N LYS A 88 8.75 9.60 -30.08
CA LYS A 88 8.96 11.06 -30.09
C LYS A 88 8.29 11.65 -28.85
N PRO A 89 8.92 12.63 -28.16
CA PRO A 89 8.25 13.33 -27.08
C PRO A 89 6.96 13.91 -27.67
N ARG A 90 5.80 13.53 -27.11
CA ARG A 90 4.56 14.25 -27.35
C ARG A 90 4.81 15.66 -26.83
N GLY A 91 5.02 16.59 -27.77
CA GLY A 91 5.28 17.99 -27.47
C GLY A 91 4.23 18.52 -26.48
N ARG A 92 4.72 19.30 -25.51
CA ARG A 92 3.90 20.16 -24.66
C ARG A 92 3.21 21.23 -25.50
#